data_AF-A0AA36F0D7-F1
#
_entry.id   AF-A0AA36F0D7-F1
#
_cell.length_a   1.000
_cell.length_b   1.000
_cell.length_c   1.000
_cell.angle_alpha   90.00
_cell.angle_beta   90.00
_cell.angle_gamma   90.00
#
_symmetry.space_group_name_H-M   'P 1'
#
loop_
_entity.id
_entity.type
_entity.pdbx_description
1 polymer ?
#
loop_
_entity_poly.entity_id
_entity_poly.type
_entity_poly.pdbx_seq_one_letter_code
_entity_poly.pdbx_strand_id
1 'polypeptide(L)'
;MQGASAHYSIPTNCGSIQQMPGIATFECKGNMSVSRRNGSGNIFGSSPDIYFQHKITGVTKEILLEWLSSLNDENEKNISDCYPSMGIFKYGEFAEFIFLTCEKFKLSDEVRYLAVELFDRFMNKHTEELYQHILTSIKNKKKKYWHIVQERMQKQILLRISSCCQIASKLTSHYKVIINSQIRNFLSEFDLNYSTESILQSEIRVLKTLNYEVSTASPVTSLEIILEILGFEFPDLDIKILHMISVKIMDLVYLEHKTAYHQLFKRVTGQQHFTESEREKFLSVTNNKMFLVVSLIAAATYIIDKTSTDKIIDRLCMITSIPMEDIVDFTVIHLQRISKV
;
A
#
# COMPACT_ATOMS: atom_id res chain seq x y z
N MET A 1 34.44 -45.42 -3.12
CA MET A 1 33.10 -45.08 -3.65
C MET A 1 32.16 -44.93 -2.47
N GLN A 2 31.34 -43.87 -2.49
CA GLN A 2 30.35 -43.42 -1.50
C GLN A 2 30.94 -42.87 -0.19
N GLY A 3 30.64 -41.66 0.27
CA GLY A 3 29.73 -40.62 -0.23
C GLY A 3 29.56 -39.61 0.90
N ALA A 4 30.25 -38.47 0.80
CA ALA A 4 30.09 -37.35 1.73
C ALA A 4 28.83 -36.57 1.35
N SER A 5 27.86 -36.48 2.27
CA SER A 5 26.72 -35.56 2.15
C SER A 5 26.97 -34.39 3.07
N ALA A 6 27.15 -33.22 2.46
CA ALA A 6 27.38 -31.95 3.12
C ALA A 6 26.08 -31.43 3.74
N HIS A 7 26.09 -31.23 5.05
CA HIS A 7 25.16 -30.34 5.73
C HIS A 7 25.46 -28.89 5.31
N TYR A 8 24.59 -28.28 4.52
CA TYR A 8 24.55 -26.83 4.36
C TYR A 8 23.51 -26.25 5.31
N SER A 9 23.99 -25.78 6.46
CA SER A 9 23.23 -24.90 7.35
C SER A 9 23.27 -23.48 6.77
N ILE A 10 22.11 -22.95 6.37
CA ILE A 10 21.95 -21.55 5.99
C ILE A 10 22.02 -20.71 7.27
N PRO A 11 22.94 -19.73 7.40
CA PRO A 11 22.99 -18.88 8.58
C PRO A 11 21.82 -17.89 8.55
N THR A 12 20.85 -18.08 9.43
CA THR A 12 19.82 -17.08 9.78
C THR A 12 20.47 -15.95 10.56
N ASN A 13 21.09 -15.00 9.86
CA ASN A 13 21.62 -13.78 10.48
C ASN A 13 20.67 -12.61 10.23
N CYS A 14 19.47 -12.68 10.83
CA CYS A 14 18.45 -11.63 10.80
C CYS A 14 18.61 -10.68 12.02
N GLY A 15 19.84 -10.20 12.26
CA GLY A 15 20.16 -9.29 13.37
C GLY A 15 20.59 -7.88 12.92
N SER A 16 20.64 -7.62 11.61
CA SER A 16 21.36 -6.45 11.06
C SER A 16 20.52 -5.17 10.94
N ILE A 17 19.18 -5.28 10.96
CA ILE A 17 18.27 -4.17 10.67
C ILE A 17 17.84 -3.43 11.95
N GLN A 18 17.74 -4.11 13.09
CA GLN A 18 17.39 -3.50 14.38
C GLN A 18 18.47 -2.56 14.94
N GLN A 19 19.70 -2.62 14.41
CA GLN A 19 20.80 -1.72 14.79
C GLN A 19 21.02 -0.55 13.83
N MET A 20 20.01 -0.17 13.03
CA MET A 20 20.11 0.95 12.08
C MET A 20 19.82 2.30 12.75
N PRO A 21 20.82 3.14 13.05
CA PRO A 21 20.57 4.51 13.49
C PRO A 21 20.03 5.36 12.33
N GLY A 22 18.81 5.90 12.47
CA GLY A 22 18.31 6.99 11.62
C GLY A 22 17.35 6.61 10.48
N ILE A 23 16.72 5.43 10.50
CA ILE A 23 15.59 5.15 9.58
C ILE A 23 14.37 6.02 9.90
N ALA A 24 14.22 6.45 11.15
CA ALA A 24 13.08 7.25 11.60
C ALA A 24 13.09 8.72 11.15
N THR A 25 14.02 9.17 10.31
CA THR A 25 14.19 10.60 9.93
C THR A 25 14.17 10.86 8.43
N PHE A 26 13.34 10.15 7.66
CA PHE A 26 12.96 10.61 6.33
C PHE A 26 11.75 11.55 6.45
N GLU A 27 11.99 12.85 6.68
CA GLU A 27 10.97 13.89 6.56
C GLU A 27 10.87 14.32 5.09
N CYS A 28 9.69 14.16 4.47
CA CYS A 28 9.42 14.69 3.13
C CYS A 28 9.05 16.17 3.26
N LYS A 29 10.04 17.06 3.28
CA LYS A 29 9.79 18.52 3.27
C LYS A 29 9.38 19.00 1.88
N GLY A 30 8.08 18.92 1.59
CA GLY A 30 7.46 19.54 0.42
C GLY A 30 6.18 20.26 0.82
N ASN A 31 6.22 21.59 0.94
CA ASN A 31 5.01 22.40 1.12
C ASN A 31 4.28 22.52 -0.22
N MET A 32 3.09 21.93 -0.33
CA MET A 32 2.23 22.06 -1.49
C MET A 32 1.13 23.10 -1.21
N SER A 33 1.27 24.31 -1.77
CA SER A 33 0.17 25.29 -1.79
C SER A 33 -0.64 25.10 -3.06
N VAL A 34 -1.81 24.46 -2.96
CA VAL A 34 -2.71 24.25 -4.10
C VAL A 34 -3.58 25.50 -4.30
N SER A 35 -3.35 26.24 -5.38
CA SER A 35 -4.20 27.36 -5.79
C SER A 35 -5.47 26.83 -6.47
N ARG A 36 -6.64 26.97 -5.81
CA ARG A 36 -7.96 26.68 -6.40
C ARG A 36 -8.25 27.67 -7.52
N ARG A 37 -8.22 27.22 -8.78
CA ARG A 37 -8.88 27.91 -9.90
C ARG A 37 -10.19 27.21 -10.22
N ASN A 38 -11.30 27.90 -9.98
CA ASN A 38 -12.62 27.54 -10.47
C ASN A 38 -12.63 27.65 -12.01
N GLY A 39 -12.80 26.52 -12.68
CA GLY A 39 -13.03 26.45 -14.13
C GLY A 39 -14.21 25.53 -14.41
N SER A 40 -15.38 26.13 -14.57
CA SER A 40 -16.59 25.49 -15.10
C SER A 40 -16.42 25.21 -16.60
N GLY A 41 -16.64 23.96 -17.02
CA GLY A 41 -16.62 23.58 -18.43
C GLY A 41 -16.73 22.07 -18.65
N ASN A 42 -17.94 21.52 -18.49
CA ASN A 42 -18.28 20.17 -18.93
C ASN A 42 -18.30 20.11 -20.46
N ILE A 43 -17.31 19.47 -21.09
CA ILE A 43 -17.29 19.21 -22.55
C ILE A 43 -16.87 17.76 -22.89
N PHE A 44 -16.24 17.03 -21.99
CA PHE A 44 -16.00 15.59 -22.15
C PHE A 44 -16.81 14.83 -21.12
N GLY A 45 -17.68 13.94 -21.61
CA GLY A 45 -18.63 13.19 -20.80
C GLY A 45 -17.96 12.47 -19.63
N SER A 46 -18.64 12.49 -18.49
CA SER A 46 -18.41 11.53 -17.43
C SER A 46 -18.49 10.14 -18.04
N SER A 47 -17.35 9.43 -18.08
CA SER A 47 -17.28 8.06 -18.60
C SER A 47 -18.27 7.18 -17.84
N PRO A 48 -19.04 6.29 -18.49
CA PRO A 48 -19.86 5.34 -17.74
C PRO A 48 -18.95 4.49 -16.85
N ASP A 49 -19.14 4.57 -15.53
CA ASP A 49 -18.41 3.77 -14.55
C ASP A 49 -18.80 2.28 -14.72
N ILE A 50 -17.92 1.51 -15.37
CA ILE A 50 -18.05 0.06 -15.66
C ILE A 50 -17.73 -0.80 -14.42
N TYR A 51 -17.54 -0.20 -13.25
CA TYR A 51 -17.29 -0.95 -12.03
C TYR A 51 -18.57 -1.64 -11.53
N PHE A 52 -18.43 -2.92 -11.13
CA PHE A 52 -19.46 -3.74 -10.47
C PHE A 52 -20.72 -4.04 -11.29
N GLN A 53 -20.53 -4.47 -12.55
CA GLN A 53 -21.62 -4.93 -13.42
C GLN A 53 -21.47 -6.42 -13.74
N HIS A 54 -21.71 -7.30 -12.77
CA HIS A 54 -21.66 -8.77 -12.93
C HIS A 54 -22.43 -9.30 -14.16
N LYS A 55 -23.53 -8.62 -14.57
CA LYS A 55 -24.31 -9.01 -15.78
C LYS A 55 -23.62 -8.67 -17.10
N ILE A 56 -22.62 -7.78 -17.09
CA ILE A 56 -21.95 -7.24 -18.29
C ILE A 56 -20.55 -7.84 -18.45
N THR A 57 -19.89 -8.24 -17.36
CA THR A 57 -18.48 -8.69 -17.38
C THR A 57 -18.30 -10.18 -17.67
N GLY A 58 -19.34 -11.01 -17.57
CA GLY A 58 -19.26 -12.46 -17.78
C GLY A 58 -18.42 -13.22 -16.75
N VAL A 59 -17.96 -12.53 -15.69
CA VAL A 59 -17.21 -13.12 -14.59
C VAL A 59 -18.20 -13.84 -13.66
N THR A 60 -17.97 -15.14 -13.41
CA THR A 60 -18.80 -15.92 -12.50
C THR A 60 -18.28 -15.82 -11.07
N LYS A 61 -19.13 -16.16 -10.10
CA LYS A 61 -18.76 -16.18 -8.68
C LYS A 61 -17.60 -17.14 -8.40
N GLU A 62 -17.53 -18.26 -9.13
CA GLU A 62 -16.47 -19.26 -8.98
C GLU A 62 -15.10 -18.69 -9.35
N ILE A 63 -15.02 -17.91 -10.43
CA ILE A 63 -13.78 -17.24 -10.87
C ILE A 63 -13.34 -16.22 -9.82
N LEU A 64 -14.28 -15.46 -9.24
CA LEU A 64 -13.96 -14.49 -8.19
C LEU A 64 -13.42 -15.17 -6.93
N LEU A 65 -13.96 -16.33 -6.57
CA LEU A 65 -13.46 -17.13 -5.44
C LEU A 65 -12.06 -17.70 -5.70
N GLU A 66 -11.76 -18.10 -6.93
CA GLU A 66 -10.41 -18.53 -7.33
C GLU A 66 -9.41 -17.37 -7.26
N TRP A 67 -9.79 -16.18 -7.73
CA TRP A 67 -8.97 -14.98 -7.60
C TRP A 67 -8.77 -14.58 -6.15
N LEU A 68 -9.83 -14.65 -5.33
CA LEU A 68 -9.72 -14.40 -3.89
C LEU A 68 -8.77 -15.39 -3.21
N SER A 69 -8.81 -16.67 -3.59
CA SER A 69 -7.84 -17.67 -3.10
C SER A 69 -6.41 -17.27 -3.43
N SER A 70 -6.16 -16.86 -4.68
CA SER A 70 -4.82 -16.39 -5.10
C SER A 70 -4.37 -15.16 -4.30
N LEU A 71 -5.29 -14.23 -4.01
CA LEU A 71 -5.01 -13.06 -3.18
C LEU A 71 -4.75 -13.42 -1.71
N ASN A 72 -5.43 -14.43 -1.18
CA ASN A 72 -5.18 -14.97 0.16
C ASN A 72 -3.79 -15.60 0.23
N ASP A 73 -3.39 -16.39 -0.77
CA ASP A 73 -2.05 -16.99 -0.84
C ASP A 73 -0.96 -15.89 -0.89
N GLU A 74 -1.16 -14.83 -1.69
CA GLU A 74 -0.25 -13.68 -1.71
C GLU A 74 -0.19 -12.97 -0.35
N ASN A 75 -1.34 -12.81 0.31
CA ASN A 75 -1.44 -12.17 1.62
C ASN A 75 -0.75 -13.00 2.71
N GLU A 76 -0.94 -14.32 2.74
CA GLU A 76 -0.26 -15.23 3.67
C GLU A 76 1.25 -15.19 3.48
N LYS A 77 1.72 -15.21 2.23
CA LYS A 77 3.15 -15.05 1.93
C LYS A 77 3.69 -13.71 2.41
N ASN A 78 2.94 -12.62 2.21
CA ASN A 78 3.34 -11.30 2.70
C ASN A 78 3.42 -11.25 4.24
N ILE A 79 2.54 -11.97 4.93
CA ILE A 79 2.57 -12.09 6.38
C ILE A 79 3.75 -12.94 6.84
N SER A 80 4.04 -14.07 6.18
CA SER A 80 5.18 -14.94 6.54
C SER A 80 6.52 -14.27 6.30
N ASP A 81 6.62 -13.48 5.22
CA ASP A 81 7.84 -12.81 4.80
C ASP A 81 7.98 -11.41 5.45
N CYS A 82 7.14 -11.08 6.44
CA CYS A 82 7.18 -9.78 7.09
C CYS A 82 8.48 -9.56 7.89
N TYR A 83 8.96 -8.32 7.89
CA TYR A 83 10.15 -7.91 8.63
C TYR A 83 9.97 -6.50 9.21
N PRO A 84 10.71 -6.12 10.27
CA PRO A 84 10.43 -4.89 11.03
C PRO A 84 10.43 -3.57 10.24
N SER A 85 11.16 -3.50 9.12
CA SER A 85 11.20 -2.32 8.25
C SER A 85 10.15 -2.29 7.13
N MET A 86 9.34 -3.34 6.99
CA MET A 86 8.25 -3.37 6.01
C MET A 86 7.20 -2.30 6.33
N GLY A 87 6.71 -1.60 5.32
CA GLY A 87 5.67 -0.57 5.49
C GLY A 87 6.16 0.81 5.95
N ILE A 88 7.48 1.02 6.14
CA ILE A 88 8.02 2.33 6.54
C ILE A 88 7.71 3.42 5.52
N PHE A 89 7.75 3.09 4.24
CA PHE A 89 7.51 4.03 3.14
C PHE A 89 6.07 3.97 2.61
N LYS A 90 5.23 3.14 3.22
CA LYS A 90 3.86 2.84 2.80
C LYS A 90 2.82 3.82 3.36
N TYR A 91 3.10 4.46 4.49
CA TYR A 91 2.12 5.21 5.28
C TYR A 91 2.55 6.65 5.58
N GLY A 92 1.61 7.48 6.05
CA GLY A 92 1.86 8.87 6.47
C GLY A 92 2.25 9.78 5.29
N GLU A 93 3.30 10.59 5.47
CA GLU A 93 3.75 11.59 4.49
C GLU A 93 4.02 11.01 3.09
N PHE A 94 4.52 9.76 3.01
CA PHE A 94 4.77 9.11 1.73
C PHE A 94 3.48 8.76 1.01
N ALA A 95 2.50 8.18 1.73
CA ALA A 95 1.19 7.89 1.18
C ALA A 95 0.49 9.18 0.74
N GLU A 96 0.51 10.21 1.59
CA GLU A 96 -0.06 11.53 1.29
C GLU A 96 0.52 12.11 0.00
N PHE A 97 1.85 12.11 -0.12
CA PHE A 97 2.49 12.68 -1.30
C PHE A 97 2.19 11.87 -2.57
N ILE A 98 2.17 10.54 -2.49
CA ILE A 98 1.76 9.67 -3.60
C ILE A 98 0.30 9.96 -3.98
N PHE A 99 -0.59 10.12 -2.99
CA PHE A 99 -2.00 10.40 -3.22
C PHE A 99 -2.20 11.73 -3.96
N LEU A 100 -1.53 12.80 -3.50
CA LEU A 100 -1.54 14.10 -4.17
C LEU A 100 -0.94 14.04 -5.58
N THR A 101 0.11 13.23 -5.79
CA THR A 101 0.71 13.00 -7.11
C THR A 101 -0.29 12.33 -8.04
N CYS A 102 -0.96 11.28 -7.58
CA CYS A 102 -2.01 10.58 -8.33
C CYS A 102 -3.21 11.49 -8.63
N GLU A 103 -3.64 12.33 -7.68
CA GLU A 103 -4.71 13.32 -7.86
C GLU A 103 -4.33 14.34 -8.94
N LYS A 104 -3.10 14.88 -8.89
CA LYS A 104 -2.59 15.82 -9.89
C LYS A 104 -2.61 15.22 -11.29
N PHE A 105 -2.23 13.96 -11.42
CA PHE A 105 -2.30 13.22 -12.67
C PHE A 105 -3.69 12.64 -12.95
N LYS A 106 -4.69 12.86 -12.10
CA LYS A 106 -6.07 12.29 -12.18
C LYS A 106 -6.05 10.79 -12.48
N LEU A 107 -5.30 10.04 -11.69
CA LEU A 107 -5.20 8.58 -11.77
C LEU A 107 -6.28 7.92 -10.92
N SER A 108 -6.61 6.65 -11.22
CA SER A 108 -7.59 5.86 -10.45
C SER A 108 -7.05 5.48 -9.07
N ASP A 109 -7.96 5.03 -8.20
CA ASP A 109 -7.62 4.52 -6.86
C ASP A 109 -6.67 3.32 -6.95
N GLU A 110 -6.90 2.38 -7.88
CA GLU A 110 -6.00 1.23 -8.09
C GLU A 110 -4.56 1.67 -8.42
N VAL A 111 -4.36 2.65 -9.30
CA VAL A 111 -3.02 3.20 -9.58
C VAL A 111 -2.41 3.80 -8.34
N ARG A 112 -3.21 4.53 -7.55
CA ARG A 112 -2.77 5.22 -6.34
C ARG A 112 -2.24 4.24 -5.31
N TYR A 113 -2.99 3.19 -4.99
CA TYR A 113 -2.58 2.20 -4.00
C TYR A 113 -1.47 1.28 -4.51
N LEU A 114 -1.50 0.88 -5.78
CA LEU A 114 -0.40 0.11 -6.38
C LEU A 114 0.92 0.91 -6.39
N ALA A 115 0.87 2.21 -6.67
CA ALA A 115 2.07 3.06 -6.60
C ALA A 115 2.67 3.10 -5.18
N VAL A 116 1.84 3.09 -4.14
CA VAL A 116 2.30 2.98 -2.75
C VAL A 116 2.98 1.63 -2.48
N GLU A 117 2.36 0.51 -2.89
CA GLU A 117 2.96 -0.82 -2.72
C GLU A 117 4.30 -0.95 -3.46
N LEU A 118 4.39 -0.42 -4.69
CA LEU A 118 5.62 -0.42 -5.47
C LEU A 118 6.70 0.45 -4.81
N PHE A 119 6.32 1.63 -4.31
CA PHE A 119 7.27 2.54 -3.67
C PHE A 119 7.83 1.95 -2.38
N ASP A 120 7.00 1.35 -1.52
CA ASP A 120 7.47 0.74 -0.28
C ASP A 120 8.42 -0.44 -0.55
N ARG A 121 8.03 -1.36 -1.43
CA ARG A 121 8.87 -2.50 -1.81
C ARG A 121 10.19 -2.04 -2.43
N PHE A 122 10.15 -1.03 -3.30
CA PHE A 122 11.36 -0.49 -3.93
C PHE A 122 12.28 0.15 -2.89
N MET A 123 11.74 1.04 -2.05
CA MET A 123 12.53 1.78 -1.08
C MET A 123 13.15 0.85 -0.04
N ASN A 124 12.44 -0.18 0.41
CA ASN A 124 12.99 -1.18 1.33
C ASN A 124 14.17 -1.95 0.70
N LYS A 125 13.99 -2.51 -0.50
CA LYS A 125 15.08 -3.22 -1.21
C LYS A 125 16.26 -2.29 -1.53
N HIS A 126 15.98 -1.09 -2.03
CA HIS A 126 17.01 -0.13 -2.40
C HIS A 126 17.84 0.35 -1.20
N THR A 127 17.18 0.60 -0.07
CA THR A 127 17.84 0.98 1.19
C THR A 127 18.75 -0.13 1.69
N GLU A 128 18.27 -1.38 1.65
CA GLU A 128 19.03 -2.55 2.07
C GLU A 128 20.27 -2.77 1.18
N GLU A 129 20.11 -2.74 -0.14
CA GLU A 129 21.22 -2.88 -1.10
C GLU A 129 22.33 -1.84 -0.86
N LEU A 130 21.94 -0.58 -0.64
CA LEU A 130 22.88 0.51 -0.38
C LEU A 130 23.60 0.35 0.96
N TYR A 131 22.88 -0.11 1.98
CA TYR A 131 23.46 -0.35 3.29
C TYR A 131 24.45 -1.52 3.25
N GLN A 132 24.08 -2.63 2.61
CA GLN A 132 24.98 -3.78 2.43
C GLN A 132 26.24 -3.42 1.66
N HIS A 133 26.13 -2.56 0.64
CA HIS A 133 27.30 -2.03 -0.05
C HIS A 133 28.23 -1.22 0.88
N ILE A 134 27.69 -0.43 1.81
CA ILE A 134 28.53 0.28 2.80
C ILE A 134 29.19 -0.69 3.77
N LEU A 135 28.46 -1.72 4.23
CA LEU A 135 28.99 -2.71 5.16
C LEU A 135 30.18 -3.47 4.58
N THR A 136 30.11 -3.83 3.29
CA THR A 136 31.10 -4.62 2.56
C THR A 136 32.27 -3.78 2.03
N SER A 137 32.01 -2.59 1.49
CA SER A 137 33.02 -1.79 0.79
C SER A 137 33.79 -0.81 1.70
N ILE A 138 33.27 -0.46 2.88
CA ILE A 138 33.82 0.63 3.70
C ILE A 138 34.27 0.13 5.08
N LYS A 139 35.59 0.04 5.30
CA LYS A 139 36.16 -0.43 6.59
C LYS A 139 36.01 0.60 7.73
N ASN A 140 36.15 1.90 7.45
CA ASN A 140 36.15 2.97 8.45
C ASN A 140 35.09 4.06 8.14
N LYS A 141 34.49 4.66 9.18
CA LYS A 141 33.51 5.77 9.09
C LYS A 141 32.15 5.42 8.44
N LYS A 142 31.69 4.16 8.52
CA LYS A 142 30.41 3.67 7.97
C LYS A 142 29.22 4.61 8.23
N LYS A 143 29.07 5.12 9.46
CA LYS A 143 27.98 6.04 9.85
C LYS A 143 27.99 7.36 9.06
N LYS A 144 29.17 7.94 8.79
CA LYS A 144 29.29 9.18 8.01
C LYS A 144 28.92 8.95 6.55
N TYR A 145 29.36 7.83 5.97
CA TYR A 145 29.01 7.47 4.59
C TYR A 145 27.52 7.16 4.44
N TRP A 146 26.91 6.52 5.45
CA TRP A 146 25.47 6.28 5.47
C TRP A 146 24.67 7.58 5.40
N HIS A 147 25.03 8.58 6.19
CA HIS A 147 24.38 9.90 6.14
C HIS A 147 24.44 10.54 4.74
N ILE A 148 25.57 10.41 4.04
CA ILE A 148 25.71 10.94 2.67
C ILE A 148 24.80 10.18 1.69
N VAL A 149 24.67 8.87 1.86
CA VAL A 149 23.78 8.04 1.05
C VAL A 149 22.31 8.39 1.31
N GLN A 150 21.92 8.53 2.58
CA GLN A 150 20.58 8.96 2.96
C GLN A 150 20.21 10.32 2.36
N GLU A 151 21.09 11.30 2.42
CA GLU A 151 20.85 12.63 1.82
C GLU A 151 20.66 12.55 0.30
N ARG A 152 21.42 11.68 -0.39
CA ARG A 152 21.25 11.45 -1.83
C ARG A 152 19.93 10.76 -2.16
N MET A 153 19.49 9.82 -1.33
CA MET A 153 18.20 9.15 -1.50
C MET A 153 17.04 10.15 -1.32
N GLN A 154 17.11 10.99 -0.28
CA GLN A 154 16.12 12.04 -0.04
C GLN A 154 15.97 12.97 -1.24
N LYS A 155 17.09 13.42 -1.84
CA LYS A 155 17.07 14.28 -3.04
C LYS A 155 16.43 13.62 -4.28
N GLN A 156 16.33 12.29 -4.30
CA GLN A 156 15.76 11.52 -5.42
C GLN A 156 14.36 11.01 -5.14
N ILE A 157 13.79 11.26 -3.96
CA ILE A 157 12.56 10.61 -3.52
C ILE A 157 11.37 10.93 -4.42
N LEU A 158 11.24 12.19 -4.84
CA LEU A 158 10.19 12.63 -5.76
C LEU A 158 10.29 11.96 -7.13
N LEU A 159 11.52 11.74 -7.61
CA LEU A 159 11.76 11.00 -8.84
C LEU A 159 11.35 9.53 -8.69
N ARG A 160 11.63 8.90 -7.53
CA ARG A 160 11.22 7.52 -7.25
C ARG A 160 9.70 7.37 -7.14
N ILE A 161 9.04 8.26 -6.41
CA ILE A 161 7.58 8.32 -6.32
C ILE A 161 6.96 8.47 -7.72
N SER A 162 7.48 9.41 -8.51
CA SER A 162 7.02 9.64 -9.88
C SER A 162 7.17 8.38 -10.76
N SER A 163 8.31 7.69 -10.65
CA SER A 163 8.54 6.43 -11.37
C SER A 163 7.60 5.31 -10.93
N CYS A 164 7.33 5.16 -9.63
CA CYS A 164 6.35 4.18 -9.14
C CYS A 164 4.93 4.48 -9.65
N CYS A 165 4.52 5.76 -9.68
CA CYS A 165 3.25 6.18 -10.27
C CYS A 165 3.18 5.89 -11.78
N GLN A 166 4.27 6.14 -12.51
CA GLN A 166 4.36 5.80 -13.94
C GLN A 166 4.18 4.29 -14.16
N ILE A 167 4.91 3.45 -13.43
CA ILE A 167 4.82 1.99 -13.55
C ILE A 167 3.41 1.52 -13.23
N ALA A 168 2.83 1.94 -12.09
CA ALA A 168 1.47 1.58 -11.73
C ALA A 168 0.46 1.98 -12.81
N SER A 169 0.57 3.20 -13.35
CA SER A 169 -0.33 3.67 -14.43
C SER A 169 -0.23 2.84 -15.71
N LYS A 170 0.94 2.24 -15.99
CA LYS A 170 1.15 1.35 -17.14
C LYS A 170 0.55 -0.03 -16.90
N LEU A 171 0.65 -0.55 -15.68
CA LEU A 171 0.17 -1.90 -15.33
C LEU A 171 -1.36 -1.99 -15.32
N THR A 172 -2.03 -0.95 -14.84
CA THR A 172 -3.49 -0.95 -14.69
C THR A 172 -4.21 -0.38 -15.92
N SER A 173 -3.53 -0.34 -17.08
CA SER A 173 -3.90 0.45 -18.27
C SER A 173 -5.30 0.14 -18.81
N HIS A 174 -6.31 0.81 -18.26
CA HIS A 174 -7.63 0.90 -18.91
C HIS A 174 -7.86 2.29 -19.54
N TYR A 175 -7.29 3.40 -19.03
CA TYR A 175 -7.59 4.73 -19.59
C TYR A 175 -6.51 5.82 -19.49
N LYS A 176 -5.53 5.77 -18.56
CA LYS A 176 -4.58 6.89 -18.38
C LYS A 176 -3.19 6.44 -17.93
N VAL A 177 -2.20 6.68 -18.79
CA VAL A 177 -0.79 6.39 -18.54
C VAL A 177 -0.03 7.70 -18.38
N ILE A 178 0.86 7.77 -17.38
CA ILE A 178 1.74 8.93 -17.22
C ILE A 178 2.92 8.81 -18.18
N ILE A 179 3.14 9.85 -19.01
CA ILE A 179 4.27 9.94 -19.94
C ILE A 179 5.43 10.77 -19.36
N ASN A 180 6.64 10.58 -19.91
CA ASN A 180 7.87 11.21 -19.39
C ASN A 180 7.84 12.76 -19.41
N SER A 181 7.16 13.37 -20.38
CA SER A 181 7.01 14.84 -20.42
C SER A 181 6.18 15.37 -19.24
N GLN A 182 5.15 14.62 -18.81
CA GLN A 182 4.33 14.98 -17.66
C GLN A 182 5.14 14.91 -16.35
N ILE A 183 5.94 13.86 -16.17
CA ILE A 183 6.85 13.76 -15.00
C ILE A 183 7.90 14.86 -15.03
N ARG A 184 8.49 15.16 -16.18
CA ARG A 184 9.46 16.24 -16.29
C ARG A 184 8.86 17.57 -15.85
N ASN A 185 7.67 17.91 -16.35
CA ASN A 185 6.98 19.14 -15.99
C ASN A 185 6.64 19.15 -14.49
N PHE A 186 6.11 18.04 -13.97
CA PHE A 186 5.82 17.90 -12.54
C PHE A 186 7.05 18.13 -11.66
N LEU A 187 8.18 17.49 -11.97
CA LEU A 187 9.42 17.62 -11.20
C LEU A 187 10.01 19.03 -11.32
N SER A 188 9.86 19.70 -12.46
CA SER A 188 10.32 21.08 -12.64
C SER A 188 9.60 22.08 -11.73
N GLU A 189 8.37 21.79 -11.29
CA GLU A 189 7.65 22.61 -10.30
C GLU A 189 8.27 22.54 -8.89
N PHE A 190 9.14 21.56 -8.64
CA PHE A 190 9.92 21.42 -7.40
C PHE A 190 11.40 21.80 -7.61
N ASP A 191 11.71 22.56 -8.67
CA ASP A 191 13.08 22.90 -9.09
C ASP A 191 13.96 21.68 -9.42
N LEU A 192 13.35 20.53 -9.72
CA LEU A 192 14.03 19.29 -10.07
C LEU A 192 14.06 19.07 -11.58
N ASN A 193 15.15 19.53 -12.20
CA ASN A 193 15.35 19.45 -13.65
C ASN A 193 15.99 18.14 -14.09
N TYR A 194 15.16 17.12 -14.36
CA TYR A 194 15.62 15.83 -14.89
C TYR A 194 15.48 15.74 -16.41
N SER A 195 16.47 15.10 -17.05
CA SER A 195 16.36 14.71 -18.45
C SER A 195 15.37 13.54 -18.63
N THR A 196 14.82 13.36 -19.84
CA THR A 196 13.96 12.19 -20.15
C THR A 196 14.72 10.90 -19.89
N GLU A 197 16.01 10.86 -20.23
CA GLU A 197 16.87 9.71 -19.99
C GLU A 197 16.98 9.41 -18.50
N SER A 198 17.18 10.43 -17.65
CA SER A 198 17.24 10.25 -16.20
C SER A 198 15.93 9.73 -15.61
N ILE A 199 14.78 10.17 -16.14
CA ILE A 199 13.45 9.67 -15.75
C ILE A 199 13.29 8.20 -16.16
N LEU A 200 13.64 7.85 -17.39
CA LEU A 200 13.59 6.48 -17.88
C LEU A 200 14.51 5.55 -17.08
N GLN A 201 15.75 5.97 -16.81
CA GLN A 201 16.68 5.21 -15.97
C GLN A 201 16.17 5.06 -14.54
N SER A 202 15.41 6.02 -14.03
CA SER A 202 14.75 5.88 -12.74
C SER A 202 13.69 4.78 -12.76
N GLU A 203 12.85 4.77 -13.79
CA GLU A 203 11.84 3.73 -13.98
C GLU A 203 12.49 2.34 -14.09
N ILE A 204 13.51 2.20 -14.94
CA ILE A 204 14.27 0.96 -15.11
C ILE A 204 14.90 0.52 -13.78
N ARG A 205 15.40 1.45 -12.97
CA ARG A 205 15.96 1.13 -11.65
C ARG A 205 14.89 0.54 -10.73
N VAL A 206 13.70 1.13 -10.66
CA VAL A 206 12.61 0.59 -9.85
C VAL A 206 12.28 -0.84 -10.29
N LEU A 207 12.11 -1.05 -11.60
CA LEU A 207 11.83 -2.38 -12.16
C LEU A 207 12.92 -3.40 -11.82
N LYS A 208 14.20 -3.04 -12.00
CA LYS A 208 15.34 -3.93 -11.71
C LYS A 208 15.47 -4.27 -10.23
N THR A 209 15.37 -3.27 -9.35
CA THR A 209 15.42 -3.50 -7.89
C THR A 209 14.26 -4.39 -7.43
N LEU A 210 13.11 -4.31 -8.09
CA LEU A 210 11.98 -5.20 -7.83
C LEU A 210 12.06 -6.54 -8.58
N ASN A 211 13.15 -6.84 -9.30
CA ASN A 211 13.28 -8.03 -10.17
C ASN A 211 12.11 -8.19 -11.15
N TYR A 212 11.52 -7.08 -11.61
CA TYR A 212 10.34 -7.02 -12.47
C TYR A 212 9.07 -7.64 -11.86
N GLU A 213 9.07 -7.96 -10.56
CA GLU A 213 7.90 -8.48 -9.82
C GLU A 213 6.97 -7.32 -9.41
N VAL A 214 6.34 -6.66 -10.38
CA VAL A 214 5.53 -5.44 -10.15
C VAL A 214 4.02 -5.70 -10.10
N SER A 215 3.56 -6.89 -10.47
CA SER A 215 2.14 -7.29 -10.48
C SER A 215 1.61 -7.70 -9.11
N THR A 216 1.98 -6.99 -8.04
CA THR A 216 1.47 -7.27 -6.68
C THR A 216 0.05 -6.73 -6.53
N ALA A 217 -0.81 -7.45 -5.82
CA ALA A 217 -2.16 -6.97 -5.55
C ALA A 217 -2.16 -5.76 -4.60
N SER A 218 -2.88 -4.72 -5.00
CA SER A 218 -3.19 -3.60 -4.13
C SER A 218 -4.34 -3.99 -3.18
N PRO A 219 -4.48 -3.32 -2.01
CA PRO A 219 -5.66 -3.54 -1.16
C PRO A 219 -6.98 -3.18 -1.85
N VAL A 220 -6.97 -2.29 -2.86
CA VAL A 220 -8.15 -1.97 -3.67
C VAL A 220 -8.55 -3.17 -4.52
N THR A 221 -7.59 -3.92 -5.07
CA THR A 221 -7.88 -5.16 -5.80
C THR A 221 -8.65 -6.15 -4.91
N SER A 222 -8.17 -6.40 -3.70
CA SER A 222 -8.86 -7.27 -2.73
C SER A 222 -10.24 -6.73 -2.34
N LEU A 223 -10.35 -5.41 -2.15
CA LEU A 223 -11.63 -4.75 -1.86
C LEU A 223 -12.65 -4.97 -2.97
N GLU A 224 -12.27 -4.72 -4.23
CA GLU A 224 -13.15 -4.86 -5.38
C GLU A 224 -13.62 -6.32 -5.56
N ILE A 225 -12.73 -7.30 -5.40
CA ILE A 225 -13.08 -8.73 -5.48
C ILE A 225 -14.08 -9.13 -4.40
N ILE A 226 -13.84 -8.76 -3.14
CA ILE A 226 -14.75 -9.11 -2.04
C ILE A 226 -16.11 -8.43 -2.23
N LEU A 227 -16.12 -7.15 -2.65
CA LEU A 227 -17.34 -6.42 -2.92
C LEU A 227 -18.15 -7.02 -4.07
N GLU A 228 -17.51 -7.49 -5.14
CA GLU A 228 -18.21 -8.16 -6.24
C GLU A 228 -18.82 -9.49 -5.75
N ILE A 229 -18.10 -10.29 -4.96
CA ILE A 229 -18.64 -11.52 -4.33
C ILE A 229 -19.87 -11.20 -3.47
N LEU A 230 -19.81 -10.14 -2.65
CA LEU A 230 -20.96 -9.70 -1.86
C LEU A 230 -22.12 -9.24 -2.74
N GLY A 231 -21.86 -8.59 -3.88
CA GLY A 231 -22.88 -8.18 -4.84
C GLY A 231 -23.65 -9.35 -5.46
N PHE A 232 -23.02 -10.52 -5.61
CA PHE A 232 -23.72 -11.75 -6.01
C PHE A 232 -24.65 -12.29 -4.92
N GLU A 233 -24.29 -12.11 -3.65
CA GLU A 233 -25.05 -12.65 -2.51
C GLU A 233 -26.14 -11.69 -2.00
N PHE A 234 -25.92 -10.39 -2.17
CA PHE A 234 -26.78 -9.31 -1.69
C PHE A 234 -27.11 -8.33 -2.82
N PRO A 235 -28.12 -8.63 -3.66
CA PRO A 235 -28.46 -7.79 -4.82
C PRO A 235 -28.92 -6.37 -4.46
N ASP A 236 -29.42 -6.16 -3.24
CA ASP A 236 -29.87 -4.86 -2.73
C ASP A 236 -28.72 -3.98 -2.22
N LEU A 237 -27.51 -4.53 -2.13
CA LEU A 237 -26.35 -3.83 -1.60
C LEU A 237 -25.80 -2.86 -2.65
N ASP A 238 -25.70 -1.57 -2.31
CA ASP A 238 -25.07 -0.60 -3.19
C ASP A 238 -23.54 -0.74 -3.12
N ILE A 239 -23.03 -1.65 -3.95
CA ILE A 239 -21.60 -1.96 -4.04
C ILE A 239 -20.77 -0.73 -4.40
N LYS A 240 -21.32 0.20 -5.20
CA LYS A 240 -20.60 1.41 -5.62
C LYS A 240 -20.42 2.36 -4.46
N ILE A 241 -21.47 2.59 -3.65
CA ILE A 241 -21.37 3.41 -2.45
C ILE A 241 -20.45 2.76 -1.43
N LEU A 242 -20.53 1.43 -1.24
CA LEU A 242 -19.62 0.70 -0.36
C LEU A 242 -18.17 0.83 -0.78
N HIS A 243 -17.87 0.66 -2.07
CA HIS A 243 -16.53 0.85 -2.61
C HIS A 243 -16.02 2.26 -2.31
N MET A 244 -16.80 3.28 -2.67
CA MET A 244 -16.43 4.68 -2.48
C MET A 244 -16.13 4.99 -1.00
N ILE A 245 -17.00 4.58 -0.08
CA ILE A 245 -16.80 4.83 1.35
C ILE A 245 -15.59 4.02 1.86
N SER A 246 -15.47 2.74 1.49
CA SER A 246 -14.34 1.90 1.90
C SER A 246 -12.99 2.48 1.47
N VAL A 247 -12.88 3.01 0.25
CA VAL A 247 -11.67 3.71 -0.23
C VAL A 247 -11.38 4.96 0.59
N LYS A 248 -12.41 5.75 0.98
CA LYS A 248 -12.20 6.93 1.83
C LYS A 248 -11.74 6.59 3.24
N ILE A 249 -12.24 5.50 3.81
CA ILE A 249 -11.74 5.00 5.10
C ILE A 249 -10.31 4.49 4.92
N MET A 250 -10.01 3.80 3.81
CA MET A 250 -8.66 3.35 3.48
C MET A 250 -7.68 4.51 3.36
N ASP A 251 -8.08 5.62 2.71
CA ASP A 251 -7.27 6.82 2.59
C ASP A 251 -6.87 7.32 3.99
N LEU A 252 -7.83 7.39 4.92
CA LEU A 252 -7.60 7.79 6.32
C LEU A 252 -6.65 6.82 7.04
N VAL A 253 -6.81 5.51 6.85
CA VAL A 253 -5.91 4.51 7.45
C VAL A 253 -4.48 4.63 6.93
N TYR A 254 -4.29 4.90 5.64
CA TYR A 254 -2.94 5.08 5.09
C TYR A 254 -2.26 6.35 5.62
N LEU A 255 -3.02 7.43 5.79
CA LEU A 255 -2.52 8.70 6.33
C LEU A 255 -2.24 8.60 7.85
N GLU A 256 -3.09 7.91 8.59
CA GLU A 256 -3.04 7.84 10.06
C GLU A 256 -2.69 6.45 10.60
N HIS A 257 -1.98 5.65 9.80
CA HIS A 257 -1.69 4.24 10.07
C HIS A 257 -1.19 3.99 11.50
N LYS A 258 -0.21 4.78 11.95
CA LYS A 258 0.37 4.66 13.29
C LYS A 258 -0.69 4.76 14.38
N THR A 259 -1.63 5.70 14.25
CA THR A 259 -2.70 5.93 15.22
C THR A 259 -3.73 4.82 15.19
N ALA A 260 -4.17 4.41 13.98
CA ALA A 260 -5.16 3.35 13.81
C ALA A 260 -4.67 2.02 14.41
N TYR A 261 -3.48 1.57 14.02
CA TYR A 261 -2.93 0.29 14.50
C TYR A 261 -2.48 0.34 15.96
N HIS A 262 -2.07 1.50 16.48
CA HIS A 262 -1.82 1.65 17.91
C HIS A 262 -3.10 1.52 18.74
N GLN A 263 -4.22 2.08 18.27
CA GLN A 263 -5.52 1.94 18.93
C GLN A 263 -6.04 0.50 18.86
N LEU A 264 -5.86 -0.19 17.72
CA LEU A 264 -6.17 -1.60 17.58
C LEU A 264 -5.35 -2.45 18.56
N PHE A 265 -4.04 -2.24 18.63
CA PHE A 265 -3.16 -2.94 19.58
C PHE A 265 -3.62 -2.75 21.03
N LYS A 266 -3.91 -1.50 21.40
CA LYS A 266 -4.39 -1.16 22.75
C LYS A 266 -5.74 -1.83 23.06
N ARG A 267 -6.62 -1.95 22.07
CA ARG A 267 -7.93 -2.57 22.21
C ARG A 267 -7.81 -4.08 22.44
N VAL A 268 -6.99 -4.76 21.65
CA VAL A 268 -6.83 -6.23 21.71
C VAL A 268 -6.00 -6.66 22.93
N THR A 269 -4.94 -5.93 23.28
CA THR A 269 -4.03 -6.32 24.37
C THR A 269 -4.34 -5.66 25.71
N GLY A 270 -5.11 -4.58 25.72
CA GLY A 270 -5.30 -3.71 26.89
C GLY A 270 -4.08 -2.86 27.25
N GLN A 271 -2.97 -2.98 26.53
CA GLN A 271 -1.71 -2.30 26.86
C GLN A 271 -1.57 -0.94 26.16
N GLN A 272 -0.86 0.00 26.80
CA GLN A 272 -0.63 1.34 26.25
C GLN A 272 0.64 1.45 25.40
N HIS A 273 1.58 0.52 25.55
CA HIS A 273 2.88 0.59 24.87
C HIS A 273 3.24 -0.77 24.33
N PHE A 274 3.81 -0.79 23.13
CA PHE A 274 4.36 -2.02 22.58
C PHE A 274 5.72 -2.32 23.21
N THR A 275 5.91 -3.53 23.72
CA THR A 275 7.27 -4.10 23.87
C THR A 275 7.84 -4.48 22.49
N GLU A 276 9.16 -4.63 22.36
CA GLU A 276 9.80 -4.99 21.10
C GLU A 276 9.31 -6.35 20.56
N SER A 277 9.15 -7.35 21.43
CA SER A 277 8.60 -8.65 21.07
C SER A 277 7.13 -8.59 20.62
N GLU A 278 6.33 -7.70 21.20
CA GLU A 278 4.94 -7.50 20.78
C GLU A 278 4.85 -6.74 19.46
N ARG A 279 5.75 -5.79 19.19
CA ARG A 279 5.83 -5.15 17.87
C ARG A 279 6.04 -6.18 16.79
N GLU A 280 7.00 -7.08 16.98
CA GLU A 280 7.29 -8.16 16.02
C GLU A 280 6.07 -9.06 15.79
N LYS A 281 5.39 -9.48 16.85
CA LYS A 281 4.17 -10.30 16.72
C LYS A 281 3.04 -9.55 16.01
N PHE A 282 2.91 -8.26 16.25
CA PHE A 282 1.87 -7.41 15.67
C PHE A 282 2.17 -7.00 14.22
N LEU A 283 3.40 -7.22 13.71
CA LEU A 283 3.72 -6.99 12.30
C LEU A 283 2.82 -7.80 11.37
N SER A 284 2.51 -9.04 11.74
CA SER A 284 1.62 -9.91 10.98
C SER A 284 0.24 -9.26 10.77
N VAL A 285 -0.31 -8.65 11.82
CA VAL A 285 -1.59 -7.92 11.79
C VAL A 285 -1.48 -6.69 10.90
N THR A 286 -0.41 -5.89 11.02
CA THR A 286 -0.23 -4.67 10.22
C THR A 286 -0.02 -4.93 8.72
N ASN A 287 0.50 -6.11 8.36
CA ASN A 287 0.75 -6.49 6.98
C ASN A 287 -0.36 -7.36 6.38
N ASN A 288 -1.37 -7.73 7.16
CA ASN A 288 -2.53 -8.47 6.68
C ASN A 288 -3.48 -7.54 5.90
N LYS A 289 -3.31 -7.49 4.58
CA LYS A 289 -4.12 -6.68 3.66
C LYS A 289 -5.58 -7.12 3.68
N MET A 290 -5.85 -8.42 3.74
CA MET A 290 -7.22 -8.94 3.80
C MET A 290 -7.95 -8.49 5.05
N PHE A 291 -7.27 -8.52 6.20
CA PHE A 291 -7.82 -8.03 7.45
C PHE A 291 -8.17 -6.54 7.42
N LEU A 292 -7.28 -5.72 6.84
CA LEU A 292 -7.59 -4.32 6.57
C LEU A 292 -8.85 -4.21 5.70
N VAL A 293 -8.90 -4.88 4.56
CA VAL A 293 -10.01 -4.75 3.59
C VAL A 293 -11.36 -5.15 4.19
N VAL A 294 -11.46 -6.29 4.87
CA VAL A 294 -12.76 -6.72 5.46
C VAL A 294 -13.25 -5.75 6.53
N SER A 295 -12.33 -5.19 7.34
CA SER A 295 -12.69 -4.21 8.37
C SER A 295 -13.17 -2.88 7.78
N LEU A 296 -12.65 -2.49 6.60
CA LEU A 296 -13.07 -1.30 5.86
C LEU A 296 -14.47 -1.47 5.27
N ILE A 297 -14.74 -2.64 4.65
CA ILE A 297 -16.08 -2.97 4.13
C ILE A 297 -17.09 -2.94 5.27
N ALA A 298 -16.80 -3.61 6.38
CA ALA A 298 -17.68 -3.64 7.55
C ALA A 298 -17.94 -2.22 8.12
N ALA A 299 -16.92 -1.36 8.17
CA ALA A 299 -17.09 0.03 8.58
C ALA A 299 -17.94 0.84 7.59
N ALA A 300 -17.74 0.65 6.29
CA ALA A 300 -18.55 1.28 5.25
C ALA A 300 -20.01 0.82 5.31
N THR A 301 -20.26 -0.47 5.50
CA THR A 301 -21.60 -1.03 5.72
C THR A 301 -22.25 -0.38 6.94
N TYR A 302 -21.56 -0.26 8.06
CA TYR A 302 -22.11 0.39 9.26
C TYR A 302 -22.50 1.85 9.02
N ILE A 303 -21.74 2.58 8.20
CA ILE A 303 -22.04 3.98 7.87
C ILE A 303 -23.30 4.08 7.00
N ILE A 304 -23.48 3.16 6.04
CA ILE A 304 -24.62 3.17 5.11
C ILE A 304 -25.87 2.60 5.76
N ASP A 305 -25.75 1.40 6.32
CA ASP A 305 -26.85 0.63 6.92
C ASP A 305 -26.35 -0.22 8.09
N LYS A 306 -26.60 0.29 9.29
CA LYS A 306 -26.29 -0.39 10.54
C LYS A 306 -27.00 -1.75 10.68
N THR A 307 -28.17 -1.92 10.07
CA THR A 307 -28.99 -3.12 10.28
C THR A 307 -28.45 -4.34 9.55
N SER A 308 -27.79 -4.14 8.40
CA SER A 308 -27.15 -5.23 7.64
C SER A 308 -25.71 -5.51 8.05
N THR A 309 -25.12 -4.70 8.93
CA THR A 309 -23.69 -4.78 9.29
C THR A 309 -23.31 -6.16 9.84
N ASP A 310 -24.05 -6.68 10.83
CA ASP A 310 -23.74 -7.98 11.44
C ASP A 310 -23.77 -9.12 10.42
N LYS A 311 -24.74 -9.06 9.50
CA LYS A 311 -24.88 -10.04 8.41
C LYS A 311 -23.72 -9.97 7.43
N ILE A 312 -23.28 -8.77 7.06
CA ILE A 312 -22.12 -8.60 6.17
C ILE A 312 -20.84 -9.07 6.85
N ILE A 313 -20.64 -8.75 8.14
CA ILE A 313 -19.47 -9.21 8.90
C ILE A 313 -19.43 -10.74 8.98
N ASP A 314 -20.56 -11.39 9.24
CA ASP A 314 -20.66 -12.86 9.25
C ASP A 314 -20.20 -13.46 7.90
N ARG A 315 -20.65 -12.88 6.78
CA ARG A 315 -20.19 -13.32 5.45
C ARG A 315 -18.72 -13.04 5.19
N LEU A 316 -18.21 -11.88 5.59
CA LEU A 316 -16.78 -11.55 5.46
C LEU A 316 -15.92 -12.55 6.24
N CYS A 317 -16.34 -12.92 7.46
CA CYS A 317 -15.70 -13.95 8.27
C CYS A 317 -15.69 -15.30 7.54
N MET A 318 -16.82 -15.73 6.97
CA MET A 318 -16.90 -16.99 6.24
C MET A 318 -16.04 -17.01 4.96
N ILE A 319 -15.98 -15.89 4.23
CA ILE A 319 -15.25 -15.79 2.96
C ILE A 319 -13.73 -15.74 3.19
N THR A 320 -13.28 -15.05 4.23
CA THR A 320 -11.83 -14.80 4.48
C THR A 320 -11.24 -15.65 5.60
N SER A 321 -12.07 -16.39 6.33
CA SER A 321 -11.69 -17.13 7.55
C SER A 321 -11.11 -16.25 8.67
N ILE A 322 -11.30 -14.93 8.61
CA ILE A 322 -10.90 -13.99 9.65
C ILE A 322 -11.96 -13.97 10.76
N PRO A 323 -11.60 -14.12 12.04
CA PRO A 323 -12.57 -14.14 13.14
C PRO A 323 -13.44 -12.88 13.19
N MET A 324 -14.74 -13.08 13.44
CA MET A 324 -15.73 -11.98 13.52
C MET A 324 -15.32 -10.91 14.55
N GLU A 325 -14.81 -11.33 15.71
CA GLU A 325 -14.39 -10.42 16.79
C GLU A 325 -13.27 -9.47 16.33
N ASP A 326 -12.29 -10.00 15.59
CA ASP A 326 -11.17 -9.21 15.05
C ASP A 326 -11.65 -8.17 14.04
N ILE A 327 -12.57 -8.57 13.14
CA ILE A 327 -13.18 -7.68 12.15
C ILE A 327 -13.91 -6.53 12.88
N VAL A 328 -14.76 -6.87 13.85
CA VAL A 328 -15.52 -5.90 14.64
C VAL A 328 -14.58 -4.92 15.36
N ASP A 329 -13.53 -5.43 15.99
CA ASP A 329 -12.60 -4.60 16.74
C ASP A 329 -11.92 -3.55 15.86
N PHE A 330 -11.46 -3.94 14.66
CA PHE A 330 -10.83 -2.98 13.76
C PHE A 330 -11.85 -2.03 13.11
N THR A 331 -13.05 -2.52 12.77
CA THR A 331 -14.16 -1.69 12.32
C THR A 331 -14.50 -0.58 13.31
N VAL A 332 -14.56 -0.88 14.61
CA VAL A 332 -14.81 0.13 15.65
C VAL A 332 -13.72 1.20 15.67
N ILE A 333 -12.44 0.82 15.48
CA ILE A 333 -11.35 1.79 15.38
C ILE A 333 -11.56 2.73 14.19
N HIS A 334 -11.87 2.19 13.00
CA HIS A 334 -12.14 3.00 11.81
C HIS A 334 -13.26 4.02 12.05
N LEU A 335 -14.38 3.58 12.62
CA LEU A 335 -15.52 4.46 12.93
C LEU A 335 -15.16 5.55 13.95
N GLN A 336 -14.35 5.23 14.95
CA GLN A 336 -13.86 6.21 15.93
C GLN A 336 -12.90 7.23 15.31
N ARG A 337 -12.12 6.86 14.29
CA ARG A 337 -11.26 7.80 13.56
C ARG A 337 -12.09 8.76 12.74
N ILE A 338 -13.10 8.24 12.02
CA ILE A 338 -14.00 9.06 11.20
C ILE A 338 -14.76 10.08 12.07
N SER A 339 -15.24 9.67 13.24
CA SER A 339 -16.02 10.55 14.13
C SER A 339 -15.21 11.66 14.82
N LYS A 340 -13.88 11.64 14.68
CA LYS A 340 -12.97 12.66 15.25
C LYS A 340 -12.48 13.68 14.23
N VAL A 341 -12.75 13.44 12.94
CA VAL A 341 -12.55 14.38 11.83
C VAL A 341 -13.82 15.21 11.68
#